data_AF-A0A428RKV6-F1
#
_entry.id   AF-A0A428RKV6-F1
#
_cell.length_a   1.000
_cell.length_b   1.000
_cell.length_c   1.000
_cell.angle_alpha   90.00
_cell.angle_beta   90.00
_cell.angle_gamma   90.00
#
_symmetry.space_group_name_H-M   'P 1'
#
loop_
_entity.id
_entity.type
_entity.pdbx_description
1 polymer ?
#
loop_
_entity_poly.entity_id
_entity_poly.type
_entity_poly.pdbx_seq_one_letter_code
_entity_poly.pdbx_strand_id
1 'polypeptide(L)'
;MPYTNADSENLTNKDMEYLYHHLFLPAKLPDGDDNCPKDERLLMSFVRHSLESFLMKTDSEAGAAIKACSVMIERLQKSKNAHGFLSAGGVQNVLQQLSLEGTALQHILN
;
A
#
# COMPACT_ATOMS: atom_id res chain seq x y z
N MET A 1 -7.38 -17.06 -4.54
CA MET A 1 -7.59 -16.85 -3.09
C MET A 1 -7.74 -15.36 -2.87
N PRO A 2 -8.89 -14.87 -2.39
CA PRO A 2 -8.99 -13.47 -1.96
C PRO A 2 -8.22 -13.36 -0.64
N TYR A 3 -7.17 -12.53 -0.63
CA TYR A 3 -6.35 -12.35 0.55
C TYR A 3 -7.15 -11.57 1.59
N THR A 4 -7.30 -12.19 2.75
CA THR A 4 -7.94 -11.68 3.95
C THR A 4 -7.31 -10.35 4.36
N ASN A 5 -8.14 -9.43 4.84
CA ASN A 5 -7.70 -8.25 5.58
C ASN A 5 -6.57 -8.66 6.52
N ALA A 6 -5.45 -7.95 6.47
CA ALA A 6 -4.46 -8.07 7.52
C ALA A 6 -5.18 -7.68 8.82
N ASP A 7 -5.42 -8.67 9.67
CA ASP A 7 -6.02 -8.48 10.99
C ASP A 7 -5.10 -7.54 11.77
N SER A 8 -5.48 -6.26 11.82
CA SER A 8 -4.90 -5.23 12.68
C SER A 8 -4.87 -5.66 14.16
N GLU A 9 -5.63 -6.71 14.51
CA GLU A 9 -5.82 -7.22 15.87
C GLU A 9 -4.67 -8.08 16.42
N ASN A 10 -3.64 -8.45 15.65
CA ASN A 10 -2.54 -9.30 16.15
C ASN A 10 -1.13 -8.86 15.70
N LEU A 11 -0.79 -7.57 15.85
CA LEU A 11 0.59 -7.11 15.65
C LEU A 11 1.50 -7.61 16.80
N THR A 12 2.61 -8.25 16.46
CA THR A 12 3.62 -8.61 17.46
C THR A 12 4.44 -7.37 17.87
N ASN A 13 5.16 -7.45 18.99
CA ASN A 13 6.08 -6.38 19.39
C ASN A 13 7.12 -6.06 18.31
N LYS A 14 7.55 -7.06 17.52
CA LYS A 14 8.49 -6.86 16.41
C LYS A 14 7.83 -6.13 15.24
N ASP A 15 6.59 -6.47 14.91
CA ASP A 15 5.82 -5.80 13.87
C ASP A 15 5.63 -4.31 14.24
N MET A 16 5.29 -4.02 15.51
CA MET A 16 5.16 -2.66 16.03
C MET A 16 6.48 -1.89 16.01
N GLU A 17 7.58 -2.53 16.43
CA GLU A 17 8.90 -1.92 16.40
C GLU A 17 9.33 -1.58 14.97
N TYR A 18 9.08 -2.48 14.02
CA TYR A 18 9.35 -2.24 12.60
C TYR A 18 8.57 -1.03 12.08
N LEU A 19 7.24 -1.00 12.31
CA LEU A 19 6.38 0.12 11.91
C LEU A 19 6.85 1.44 12.51
N TYR A 20 7.19 1.46 13.80
CA TYR A 20 7.64 2.68 14.47
C TYR A 20 8.91 3.26 13.83
N HIS A 21 9.86 2.39 13.44
CA HIS A 21 11.09 2.79 12.78
C HIS A 21 10.94 3.14 11.29
N HIS A 22 9.81 2.83 10.67
CA HIS A 22 9.57 3.17 9.26
C HIS A 22 8.58 4.33 9.09
N LEU A 23 7.86 4.68 10.16
CA LEU A 23 6.90 5.79 10.14
C LEU A 23 7.40 7.04 10.86
N PHE A 24 8.17 6.88 11.95
CA PHE A 24 8.50 8.01 12.84
C PHE A 24 10.00 8.17 13.09
N LEU A 25 10.75 7.07 13.10
CA LEU A 25 12.21 7.12 13.22
C LEU A 25 12.86 6.79 11.87
N PRO A 26 14.17 6.98 11.72
CA PRO A 26 14.91 6.39 10.63
C PRO A 26 14.81 4.86 10.68
N ALA A 27 14.77 4.22 9.51
CA ALA A 27 14.91 2.78 9.39
C ALA A 27 16.19 2.35 10.15
N LYS A 28 16.08 1.31 10.97
CA LYS A 28 17.19 0.89 11.85
C LYS A 28 18.36 0.37 11.01
N LEU A 29 19.55 0.97 11.11
CA LEU A 29 20.82 0.30 10.74
C LEU A 29 22.01 0.83 11.57
N PRO A 30 22.90 -0.07 12.06
CA PRO A 30 23.93 -0.69 11.22
C PRO A 30 23.87 -2.23 11.21
N ASP A 31 24.08 -2.85 10.03
CA ASP A 31 24.21 -4.30 9.75
C ASP A 31 22.95 -5.18 9.54
N GLY A 32 21.72 -4.71 9.75
CA GLY A 32 20.51 -5.53 9.58
C GLY A 32 19.72 -5.26 8.30
N ASP A 33 19.88 -6.08 7.26
CA ASP A 33 18.98 -6.06 6.08
C ASP A 33 17.50 -6.14 6.53
N ASP A 34 16.80 -5.01 6.48
CA ASP A 34 15.39 -4.87 6.85
C ASP A 34 14.46 -5.02 5.63
N ASN A 35 15.01 -5.43 4.48
CA ASN A 35 14.27 -5.77 3.27
C ASN A 35 13.60 -7.14 3.42
N CYS A 36 12.66 -7.24 4.36
CA CYS A 36 11.80 -8.40 4.50
C CYS A 36 10.48 -8.17 3.74
N PRO A 37 10.12 -9.02 2.77
CA PRO A 37 8.86 -8.87 2.02
C PRO A 37 7.60 -8.92 2.90
N LYS A 38 7.67 -9.61 4.04
CA LYS A 38 6.58 -9.63 5.02
C LYS A 38 6.41 -8.26 5.67
N ASP A 39 7.51 -7.65 6.07
CA ASP A 39 7.50 -6.39 6.83
C ASP A 39 7.15 -5.21 5.89
N GLU A 40 7.60 -5.24 4.64
CA GLU A 40 7.15 -4.29 3.61
C GLU A 40 5.63 -4.41 3.39
N ARG A 41 5.09 -5.64 3.27
CA ARG A 41 3.64 -5.85 3.09
C ARG A 41 2.85 -5.36 4.30
N LEU A 42 3.37 -5.59 5.50
CA LEU A 42 2.79 -5.11 6.75
C LEU A 42 2.72 -3.58 6.75
N LEU A 43 3.83 -2.90 6.46
CA LEU A 43 3.90 -1.44 6.40
C LEU A 43 2.91 -0.86 5.39
N MET A 44 2.90 -1.39 4.16
CA MET A 44 1.97 -0.94 3.14
C MET A 44 0.51 -1.13 3.55
N SER A 45 0.17 -2.27 4.17
CA SER A 45 -1.19 -2.54 4.64
C SER A 45 -1.59 -1.62 5.80
N PHE A 46 -0.69 -1.38 6.74
CA PHE A 46 -0.89 -0.48 7.87
C PHE A 46 -1.12 0.97 7.42
N VAL A 47 -0.27 1.47 6.52
CA VAL A 47 -0.39 2.83 5.97
C VAL A 47 -1.70 2.98 5.20
N ARG A 48 -2.05 2.02 4.34
CA ARG A 48 -3.31 2.05 3.59
C ARG A 48 -4.52 2.06 4.53
N HIS A 49 -4.55 1.17 5.52
CA HIS A 49 -5.64 1.11 6.50
C HIS A 49 -5.76 2.41 7.32
N SER A 50 -4.63 3.01 7.69
CA SER A 50 -4.59 4.29 8.41
C SER A 50 -5.16 5.43 7.58
N LEU A 51 -4.79 5.50 6.29
CA LEU A 51 -5.31 6.47 5.33
C LEU A 51 -6.83 6.31 5.13
N GLU A 52 -7.30 5.08 4.90
CA GLU A 52 -8.73 4.78 4.74
C GLU A 52 -9.54 5.12 5.99
N SER A 53 -8.98 4.87 7.19
CA SER A 53 -9.61 5.25 8.47
C SER A 53 -9.70 6.77 8.65
N PHE A 54 -8.77 7.52 8.07
CA PHE A 54 -8.75 8.98 8.14
C PHE A 54 -9.78 9.62 7.19
N LEU A 55 -10.11 8.94 6.08
CA LEU A 55 -11.03 9.43 5.05
C LEU A 55 -12.39 9.89 5.60
N MET A 56 -12.88 9.25 6.67
CA MET A 56 -14.16 9.59 7.29
C MET A 56 -14.15 10.92 8.05
N LYS A 57 -12.99 11.56 8.20
CA LYS A 57 -12.77 12.74 9.04
C LYS A 57 -12.22 13.94 8.26
N THR A 58 -12.08 13.85 6.93
CA THR A 58 -11.44 14.90 6.12
C THR A 58 -12.42 15.67 5.25
N ASP A 59 -12.01 16.85 4.81
CA ASP A 59 -12.67 17.55 3.71
C ASP A 59 -12.48 16.83 2.36
N SER A 60 -13.13 17.34 1.32
CA SER A 60 -13.16 16.73 0.00
C SER A 60 -11.80 16.70 -0.70
N GLU A 61 -10.94 17.69 -0.46
CA GLU A 61 -9.64 17.79 -1.12
C GLU A 61 -8.66 16.79 -0.52
N ALA A 62 -8.51 16.80 0.80
CA ALA A 62 -7.73 15.80 1.53
C ALA A 62 -8.28 14.38 1.28
N GLY A 63 -9.60 14.24 1.14
CA GLY A 63 -10.24 12.97 0.83
C GLY A 63 -9.90 12.42 -0.56
N ALA A 64 -9.75 13.29 -1.56
CA ALA A 64 -9.31 12.89 -2.90
C ALA A 64 -7.86 12.40 -2.88
N ALA A 65 -6.98 13.13 -2.17
CA ALA A 65 -5.58 12.74 -2.01
C ALA A 65 -5.44 11.40 -1.28
N ILE A 66 -6.16 11.20 -0.18
CA ILE A 66 -6.19 9.94 0.58
C ILE A 66 -6.62 8.77 -0.32
N LYS A 67 -7.70 8.92 -1.09
CA LYS A 67 -8.15 7.89 -2.03
C LYS A 67 -7.09 7.55 -3.07
N ALA A 68 -6.46 8.55 -3.66
CA ALA A 68 -5.41 8.35 -4.65
C ALA A 68 -4.21 7.60 -4.05
N CYS A 69 -3.76 7.99 -2.86
CA CYS A 69 -2.69 7.29 -2.13
C CYS A 69 -3.04 5.85 -1.81
N SER A 70 -4.25 5.58 -1.30
CA SER A 70 -4.69 4.20 -0.98
C SER A 70 -4.72 3.31 -2.21
N VAL A 71 -5.22 3.80 -3.35
CA VAL A 71 -5.22 3.08 -4.63
C VAL A 71 -3.79 2.83 -5.13
N MET A 72 -2.89 3.82 -4.99
CA MET A 72 -1.49 3.66 -5.38
C MET A 72 -0.79 2.57 -4.56
N ILE A 73 -0.99 2.56 -3.25
CA ILE A 73 -0.42 1.53 -2.36
C ILE A 73 -0.98 0.15 -2.71
N GLU A 74 -2.29 0.03 -2.92
CA GLU A 74 -2.93 -1.23 -3.32
C GLU A 74 -2.37 -1.76 -4.64
N ARG A 75 -2.19 -0.90 -5.64
CA ARG A 75 -1.59 -1.24 -6.93
C ARG A 75 -0.16 -1.71 -6.79
N LEU A 76 0.64 -1.02 -5.98
CA LEU A 76 2.01 -1.42 -5.71
C LEU A 76 2.05 -2.80 -5.05
N GLN A 77 1.15 -3.09 -4.09
CA GLN A 77 1.03 -4.42 -3.48
C GLN A 77 0.67 -5.50 -4.52
N LYS A 78 -0.31 -5.24 -5.39
CA LYS A 78 -0.74 -6.17 -6.46
C LYS A 78 0.33 -6.43 -7.51
N SER A 79 1.26 -5.49 -7.71
CA SER A 79 2.35 -5.64 -8.67
C SER A 79 3.45 -6.59 -8.19
N LYS A 80 3.57 -6.79 -6.86
CA LYS A 80 4.63 -7.57 -6.22
C LYS A 80 4.24 -9.05 -6.04
N ASN A 81 5.23 -9.94 -6.06
CA ASN A 81 5.07 -11.36 -5.72
C ASN A 81 5.22 -11.61 -4.21
N ALA A 82 5.13 -12.88 -3.79
CA ALA A 82 5.25 -13.28 -2.40
C ALA A 82 6.61 -12.90 -1.75
N HIS A 83 7.65 -12.73 -2.56
CA HIS A 83 8.99 -12.35 -2.16
C HIS A 83 9.25 -10.83 -2.30
N GLY A 84 8.23 -10.01 -2.52
CA GLY A 84 8.36 -8.54 -2.56
C GLY A 84 8.91 -7.98 -3.87
N PHE A 85 9.33 -8.82 -4.81
CA PHE A 85 9.78 -8.40 -6.14
C PHE A 85 8.60 -8.14 -7.07
N LEU A 86 8.79 -7.28 -8.08
CA LEU A 86 7.82 -7.10 -9.14
C LEU A 86 7.55 -8.42 -9.87
N SER A 87 6.28 -8.70 -10.12
CA SER A 87 5.84 -9.84 -10.91
C SER A 87 5.34 -9.37 -12.26
N ALA A 88 5.74 -10.04 -13.35
CA ALA A 88 5.29 -9.67 -14.69
C ALA A 88 3.76 -9.63 -14.81
N GLY A 89 3.08 -10.65 -14.28
CA GLY A 89 1.61 -10.71 -14.28
C GLY A 89 0.95 -9.64 -13.41
N GLY A 90 1.49 -9.36 -12.21
CA GLY A 90 0.96 -8.31 -11.33
C GLY A 90 1.15 -6.92 -11.91
N VAL A 91 2.33 -6.64 -12.45
CA VAL A 91 2.64 -5.37 -13.15
C VAL A 91 1.73 -5.18 -14.36
N GLN A 92 1.60 -6.21 -15.21
CA GLN A 92 0.72 -6.14 -16.38
C GLN A 92 -0.73 -5.83 -15.99
N ASN A 93 -1.27 -6.48 -14.96
CA ASN A 93 -2.62 -6.25 -14.48
C ASN A 93 -2.81 -4.80 -13.99
N VAL A 94 -1.87 -4.29 -13.19
CA VAL A 94 -1.91 -2.89 -12.70
C VAL A 94 -1.86 -1.89 -13.85
N LEU A 95 -1.00 -2.11 -14.85
CA LEU A 95 -0.89 -1.24 -16.02
C LEU A 95 -2.17 -1.28 -16.88
N GLN A 96 -2.81 -2.43 -17.03
CA GLN A 96 -4.09 -2.55 -17.72
C GLN A 96 -5.20 -1.77 -17.00
N GLN A 97 -5.27 -1.83 -15.67
CA GLN A 97 -6.23 -1.04 -14.88
C GLN A 97 -6.01 0.46 -15.05
N LEU A 98 -4.74 0.91 -14.99
CA LEU A 98 -4.38 2.31 -15.22
C LEU A 98 -4.77 2.78 -16.62
N SER A 99 -4.55 1.94 -17.64
CA SER A 99 -4.94 2.26 -19.01
C SER A 99 -6.45 2.43 -19.15
N LEU A 100 -7.26 1.60 -18.49
CA LEU A 100 -8.72 1.68 -18.53
C LEU A 100 -9.25 2.92 -17.82
N GLU A 101 -8.63 3.32 -16.71
CA GLU A 101 -9.00 4.55 -16.00
C GLU A 101 -8.59 5.81 -16.77
N GLY A 102 -7.41 5.78 -17.41
CA GLY A 102 -6.97 6.85 -18.29
C GLY A 102 -7.89 7.05 -19.50
N THR A 103 -8.38 5.97 -20.11
CA THR A 103 -9.36 6.06 -21.22
C THR A 103 -10.76 6.44 -20.74
N ALA A 104 -11.19 6.00 -19.55
CA ALA A 104 -12.46 6.41 -18.96
C ALA A 104 -12.52 7.92 -18.69
N LEU A 105 -11.41 8.53 -18.26
CA LEU A 105 -11.29 9.99 -18.12
C LEU A 105 -11.33 10.71 -19.48
N GLN A 106 -10.76 10.11 -20.53
CA GLN A 106 -10.82 10.66 -21.90
C GLN A 106 -12.24 10.65 -22.50
N HIS A 107 -13.08 9.67 -22.14
CA HIS A 107 -14.46 9.56 -22.64
C HIS A 107 -15.48 10.42 -21.88
N ILE A 108 -15.18 10.82 -20.64
CA ILE A 108 -16.05 11.72 -19.84
C ILE A 108 -15.80 13.20 -20.18
N LEU A 109 -14.62 13.52 -20.74
CA LEU A 109 -14.21 14.88 -21.12
C LEU A 109 -14.47 15.23 -22.59
N ASN A 110 -15.18 14.38 -23.34
CA ASN A 110 -15.60 14.60 -24.73
C ASN A 110 -17.12 14.67 -24.86
#